data_AF-A0AAN0JHD3-F1
#
_entry.id   AF-A0AAN0JHD3-F1
#
_cell.length_a   1.000
_cell.length_b   1.000
_cell.length_c   1.000
_cell.angle_alpha   90.00
_cell.angle_beta   90.00
_cell.angle_gamma   90.00
#
_symmetry.space_group_name_H-M   'P 1'
#
loop_
_entity.id
_entity.type
_entity.pdbx_description
1 polymer ?
#
loop_
_entity_poly.entity_id
_entity_poly.type
_entity_poly.pdbx_seq_one_letter_code
_entity_poly.pdbx_strand_id
1 'polypeptide(L)'
;MPRSSGSRIKNNLSVASLALLFVSLGAAGTSLGLIQANTSNGASCNFFITYSQLINESLYNYNVPTCKLSIASATIATICLALLTAIELFSVLYSMDIKTLFAKIMQTVFFTGSIVTLSITTTVVSAGWGKTCFTYFNITSKHPDTDSGFHCDGPQYTSSGSGPFPPNGGEFITAAVCAGFGALLTILTLSFFIVKQRINIYVRPQNLNVQDEFPMTSNEF
;
A
#
# COMPACT_ATOMS: atom_id res chain seq x y z
N MET A 1 0.69 -43.84 -6.52
CA MET A 1 0.57 -42.64 -5.65
C MET A 1 1.34 -41.46 -6.26
N PRO A 2 0.67 -40.40 -6.76
CA PRO A 2 1.31 -39.11 -6.98
C PRO A 2 0.53 -38.00 -6.27
N ARG A 3 0.76 -37.80 -4.96
CA ARG A 3 0.11 -36.76 -4.15
C ARG A 3 1.04 -35.58 -3.80
N SER A 4 2.18 -35.46 -4.48
CA SER A 4 3.32 -34.65 -4.00
C SER A 4 3.47 -33.26 -4.65
N SER A 5 3.09 -33.07 -5.92
CA SER A 5 3.36 -31.79 -6.62
C SER A 5 2.35 -30.68 -6.28
N GLY A 6 1.06 -31.02 -6.16
CA GLY A 6 0.00 -30.03 -5.88
C GLY A 6 0.05 -29.44 -4.46
N SER A 7 0.55 -30.20 -3.47
CA SER A 7 0.73 -29.71 -2.10
C SER A 7 1.91 -28.73 -1.99
N ARG A 8 3.04 -29.05 -2.64
CA ARG A 8 4.23 -28.18 -2.69
C ARG A 8 3.95 -26.85 -3.38
N ILE A 9 3.23 -26.84 -4.50
CA ILE A 9 2.88 -25.62 -5.23
C ILE A 9 2.00 -24.69 -4.37
N LYS A 10 1.00 -25.24 -3.67
CA LYS A 10 0.12 -24.46 -2.78
C LYS A 10 0.89 -23.82 -1.63
N ASN A 11 1.83 -24.55 -1.03
CA ASN A 11 2.63 -24.04 0.08
C ASN A 11 3.55 -22.90 -0.39
N ASN A 12 4.26 -23.09 -1.51
CA ASN A 12 5.14 -22.07 -2.08
C ASN A 12 4.38 -20.79 -2.44
N LEU A 13 3.18 -20.92 -3.00
CA LEU A 13 2.34 -19.77 -3.36
C LEU A 13 1.84 -19.01 -2.12
N SER A 14 1.53 -19.72 -1.03
CA SER A 14 1.13 -19.10 0.24
C SER A 14 2.27 -18.33 0.88
N VAL A 15 3.47 -18.91 0.93
CA VAL A 15 4.66 -18.26 1.49
C VAL A 15 5.05 -17.04 0.65
N ALA A 16 5.00 -17.14 -0.68
CA ALA A 16 5.26 -16.01 -1.56
C ALA A 16 4.24 -14.88 -1.37
N SER A 17 2.95 -15.21 -1.27
CA SER A 17 1.88 -14.23 -1.02
C SER A 17 2.08 -13.54 0.33
N LEU A 18 2.44 -14.30 1.37
CA LEU A 18 2.73 -13.75 2.70
C LEU A 18 3.93 -12.80 2.68
N ALA A 19 5.01 -13.18 2.00
CA ALA A 19 6.18 -12.31 1.85
C ALA A 19 5.84 -10.99 1.15
N LEU A 20 5.04 -11.04 0.08
CA LEU A 20 4.60 -9.84 -0.63
C LEU A 20 3.69 -8.95 0.24
N LEU A 21 2.81 -9.55 1.05
CA LEU A 21 1.98 -8.82 2.01
C LEU A 21 2.83 -8.09 3.05
N PHE A 22 3.87 -8.72 3.60
CA PHE A 22 4.79 -8.07 4.53
C PHE A 22 5.53 -6.89 3.89
N VAL A 23 6.06 -7.07 2.67
CA VAL A 23 6.76 -5.98 1.96
C VAL A 23 5.79 -4.85 1.64
N SER A 24 4.58 -5.17 1.19
CA SER A 24 3.53 -4.18 0.91
C SER A 24 3.10 -3.43 2.17
N LEU A 25 2.95 -4.12 3.30
CA LEU A 25 2.63 -3.52 4.60
C LEU A 25 3.74 -2.59 5.06
N GLY A 26 5.00 -3.01 4.93
CA GLY A 26 6.17 -2.18 5.21
C GLY A 26 6.18 -0.91 4.36
N ALA A 27 5.98 -1.04 3.04
CA ALA A 27 5.95 0.10 2.13
C ALA A 27 4.80 1.08 2.45
N ALA A 28 3.60 0.58 2.74
CA ALA A 28 2.46 1.39 3.15
C ALA A 28 2.73 2.13 4.48
N GLY A 29 3.30 1.43 5.46
CA GLY A 29 3.68 1.99 6.76
C GLY A 29 4.76 3.06 6.66
N THR A 30 5.80 2.84 5.84
CA THR A 30 6.84 3.84 5.56
C THR A 30 6.24 5.08 4.91
N SER A 31 5.37 4.92 3.91
CA SER A 31 4.67 6.04 3.29
C SER A 31 3.87 6.85 4.32
N LEU A 32 3.07 6.18 5.15
CA LEU A 32 2.29 6.82 6.21
C LEU A 32 3.19 7.60 7.19
N GLY A 33 4.26 6.98 7.68
CA GLY A 33 5.17 7.59 8.64
C GLY A 33 5.86 8.84 8.09
N LEU A 34 6.34 8.77 6.84
CA LEU A 34 6.97 9.92 6.17
C LEU A 34 5.98 11.05 5.93
N ILE A 35 4.75 10.76 5.50
CA ILE A 35 3.71 11.80 5.33
C ILE A 35 3.41 12.46 6.68
N GLN A 36 3.22 11.68 7.74
CA GLN A 36 2.92 12.18 9.08
C GLN A 36 4.04 13.07 9.63
N ALA A 37 5.30 12.64 9.50
CA ALA A 37 6.46 13.39 9.95
C ALA A 37 6.58 14.75 9.24
N ASN A 38 6.30 14.80 7.93
CA ASN A 38 6.45 16.01 7.12
C ASN A 38 5.24 16.95 7.13
N THR A 39 4.14 16.55 7.76
CA THR A 39 2.90 17.34 7.84
C THR A 39 2.47 17.61 9.28
N SER A 40 3.31 17.28 10.27
CA SER A 40 2.97 17.34 11.69
C SER A 40 1.62 16.65 11.97
N ASN A 41 1.46 15.42 11.50
CA ASN A 41 0.20 14.66 11.55
C ASN A 41 -0.99 15.37 10.86
N GLY A 42 -0.73 16.07 9.77
CA GLY A 42 -1.74 16.81 9.03
C GLY A 42 -2.17 18.11 9.70
N ALA A 43 -1.37 18.66 10.62
CA ALA A 43 -1.55 20.00 11.16
C ALA A 43 -1.06 21.09 10.18
N SER A 44 -0.05 20.77 9.38
CA SER A 44 0.46 21.62 8.30
C SER A 44 0.42 20.87 6.97
N CYS A 45 0.31 21.59 5.86
CA CYS A 45 0.29 20.95 4.55
C CYS A 45 0.99 21.77 3.49
N ASN A 46 2.00 21.16 2.89
CA ASN A 46 2.86 21.79 1.89
C ASN A 46 2.57 21.22 0.50
N PHE A 47 1.41 20.60 0.31
CA PHE A 47 0.95 20.10 -0.98
C PHE A 47 0.13 21.15 -1.69
N PHE A 48 0.23 21.17 -3.02
CA PHE A 48 -0.54 22.04 -3.91
C PHE A 48 -0.36 23.53 -3.64
N ILE A 49 0.80 23.96 -3.12
CA ILE A 49 1.08 25.38 -2.87
C ILE A 49 1.05 26.14 -4.19
N THR A 50 0.31 27.25 -4.19
CA THR A 50 0.15 28.17 -5.33
C THR A 50 0.92 29.47 -5.09
N TYR A 51 1.16 30.22 -6.16
CA TYR A 51 1.84 31.52 -6.09
C TYR A 51 1.18 32.49 -5.11
N SER A 52 -0.16 32.59 -5.12
CA SER A 52 -0.91 33.45 -4.20
C SER A 52 -0.78 33.01 -2.74
N GLN A 53 -0.73 31.70 -2.48
CA GLN A 53 -0.51 31.16 -1.14
C GLN A 53 0.92 31.39 -0.63
N LEU A 54 1.91 31.45 -1.52
CA LEU A 54 3.29 31.72 -1.12
C LEU A 54 3.49 33.20 -0.72
N ILE A 55 2.84 34.12 -1.42
CA ILE A 55 2.94 35.56 -1.13
C ILE A 55 2.13 35.96 0.09
N ASN A 56 1.02 35.26 0.34
CA ASN A 56 0.13 35.56 1.45
C ASN A 56 0.09 34.38 2.42
N GLU A 57 0.96 34.41 3.43
CA GLU A 57 1.10 33.36 4.46
C GLU A 57 -0.20 33.05 5.20
N SER A 58 -1.17 33.98 5.24
CA SER A 58 -2.49 33.73 5.83
C SER A 58 -3.29 32.64 5.10
N LEU A 59 -2.93 32.29 3.85
CA LEU A 59 -3.55 31.22 3.07
C LEU A 59 -2.79 29.88 3.12
N TYR A 60 -1.71 29.77 3.90
CA TYR A 60 -0.87 28.57 3.92
C TYR A 60 -1.62 27.31 4.42
N ASN A 61 -2.64 27.49 5.27
CA ASN A 61 -3.41 26.38 5.85
C ASN A 61 -4.59 25.86 5.01
N TYR A 62 -4.83 26.38 3.81
CA TYR A 62 -5.98 25.93 2.99
C TYR A 62 -5.86 24.48 2.52
N ASN A 63 -4.64 23.94 2.42
CA ASN A 63 -4.40 22.62 1.87
C ASN A 63 -4.37 21.52 2.93
N VAL A 64 -4.57 21.86 4.22
CA VAL A 64 -4.64 20.91 5.35
C VAL A 64 -5.58 19.71 5.11
N PRO A 65 -6.80 19.88 4.56
CA PRO A 65 -7.67 18.75 4.26
C PRO A 65 -7.04 17.72 3.33
N THR A 66 -6.19 18.16 2.39
CA THR A 66 -5.52 17.30 1.42
C THR A 66 -4.46 16.42 2.08
N CYS A 67 -3.65 16.96 2.99
CA CYS A 67 -2.69 16.17 3.76
C CYS A 67 -3.41 15.20 4.71
N LYS A 68 -4.51 15.63 5.35
CA LYS A 68 -5.35 14.74 6.17
C LYS A 68 -5.95 13.59 5.36
N LEU A 69 -6.42 13.86 4.15
CA LEU A 69 -6.91 12.83 3.22
C LEU A 69 -5.81 11.83 2.87
N SER A 70 -4.59 12.30 2.60
CA SER A 70 -3.44 11.44 2.33
C SER A 70 -3.09 10.55 3.51
N ILE A 71 -3.05 11.10 4.73
CA ILE A 71 -2.79 10.34 5.97
C ILE A 71 -3.89 9.31 6.20
N ALA A 72 -5.16 9.72 6.09
CA ALA A 72 -6.30 8.82 6.28
C ALA A 72 -6.25 7.66 5.28
N SER A 73 -5.96 7.94 4.01
CA SER A 73 -5.84 6.93 2.96
C SER A 73 -4.70 5.96 3.24
N ALA A 74 -3.50 6.46 3.57
CA ALA A 74 -2.35 5.62 3.92
C ALA A 74 -2.61 4.78 5.19
N THR A 75 -3.33 5.34 6.18
CA THR A 75 -3.73 4.63 7.40
C THR A 75 -4.67 3.47 7.09
N ILE A 76 -5.73 3.73 6.32
CA ILE A 76 -6.70 2.70 5.93
C ILE A 76 -6.01 1.58 5.15
N ALA A 77 -5.16 1.95 4.19
CA ALA A 77 -4.35 0.98 3.44
C ALA A 77 -3.52 0.07 4.35
N THR A 78 -2.82 0.68 5.32
CA THR A 78 -1.95 -0.01 6.27
C THR A 78 -2.76 -0.98 7.14
N ILE A 79 -3.93 -0.55 7.64
CA ILE A 79 -4.82 -1.40 8.43
C ILE A 79 -5.33 -2.59 7.59
N CYS A 80 -5.82 -2.34 6.38
CA CYS A 80 -6.30 -3.40 5.49
C CYS A 80 -5.17 -4.40 5.17
N LEU A 81 -3.95 -3.93 4.90
CA LEU A 81 -2.80 -4.79 4.65
C LEU A 81 -2.37 -5.56 5.91
N ALA A 82 -2.43 -4.95 7.09
CA ALA A 82 -2.12 -5.64 8.35
C ALA A 82 -3.11 -6.78 8.61
N LEU A 83 -4.41 -6.55 8.39
CA LEU A 83 -5.43 -7.57 8.50
C LEU A 83 -5.23 -8.70 7.49
N LEU A 84 -4.95 -8.38 6.22
CA LEU A 84 -4.62 -9.37 5.19
C LEU A 84 -3.39 -10.20 5.55
N THR A 85 -2.33 -9.55 6.01
CA THR A 85 -1.08 -10.19 6.45
C THR A 85 -1.33 -11.14 7.61
N ALA A 86 -2.11 -10.70 8.62
CA ALA A 86 -2.47 -11.54 9.75
C ALA A 86 -3.26 -12.78 9.29
N ILE A 87 -4.28 -12.60 8.43
CA ILE A 87 -5.09 -13.72 7.94
C ILE A 87 -4.23 -14.74 7.18
N GLU A 88 -3.36 -14.28 6.27
CA GLU A 88 -2.50 -15.20 5.51
C GLU A 88 -1.45 -15.86 6.42
N LEU A 89 -0.91 -15.14 7.41
CA LEU A 89 0.00 -15.68 8.42
C LEU A 89 -0.65 -16.81 9.23
N PHE A 90 -1.89 -16.60 9.71
CA PHE A 90 -2.63 -17.66 10.41
C PHE A 90 -2.89 -18.87 9.51
N SER A 91 -3.21 -18.65 8.23
CA SER A 91 -3.42 -19.74 7.27
C SER A 91 -2.15 -20.57 7.06
N VAL A 92 -0.98 -19.91 6.96
CA VAL A 92 0.33 -20.57 6.78
C VAL A 92 0.77 -21.30 8.05
N LEU A 93 0.68 -20.65 9.23
CA LEU A 93 1.17 -21.22 10.50
C LEU A 93 0.36 -22.42 10.97
N TYR A 94 -0.97 -22.35 10.91
CA TYR A 94 -1.84 -23.38 11.48
C TYR A 94 -2.35 -24.38 10.43
N SER A 95 -1.92 -24.27 9.16
CA SER A 95 -2.45 -25.06 8.05
C SER A 95 -4.00 -25.03 7.99
N MET A 96 -4.60 -23.96 8.49
CA MET A 96 -6.05 -23.79 8.56
C MET A 96 -6.54 -23.39 7.18
N ASP A 97 -7.27 -24.31 6.56
CA ASP A 97 -7.94 -24.08 5.28
C ASP A 97 -9.20 -23.25 5.58
N ILE A 98 -9.09 -21.91 5.54
CA ILE A 98 -10.21 -20.99 5.79
C ILE A 98 -11.20 -21.14 4.63
N LYS A 99 -12.10 -22.12 4.76
CA LYS A 99 -13.07 -22.50 3.71
C LYS A 99 -14.32 -21.61 3.68
N THR A 100 -14.45 -20.67 4.61
CA THR A 100 -15.63 -19.82 4.74
C THR A 100 -15.68 -18.79 3.61
N LEU A 101 -16.75 -18.83 2.80
CA LEU A 101 -17.01 -17.89 1.70
C LEU A 101 -16.87 -16.43 2.17
N PHE A 102 -17.36 -16.14 3.37
CA PHE A 102 -17.28 -14.84 4.01
C PHE A 102 -15.85 -14.30 4.15
N ALA A 103 -14.89 -15.15 4.57
CA ALA A 103 -13.49 -14.73 4.72
C ALA A 103 -12.85 -14.36 3.38
N LYS A 104 -13.20 -15.09 2.31
CA LYS A 104 -12.70 -14.81 0.94
C LYS A 104 -13.26 -13.49 0.39
N ILE A 105 -14.53 -13.20 0.66
CA ILE A 105 -15.17 -11.93 0.28
C ILE A 105 -14.48 -10.78 1.02
N MET A 106 -14.31 -10.91 2.34
CA MET A 106 -13.65 -9.88 3.16
C MET A 106 -12.19 -9.63 2.73
N GLN A 107 -11.42 -10.68 2.41
CA GLN A 107 -10.07 -10.52 1.87
C GLN A 107 -10.07 -9.74 0.56
N THR A 108 -11.00 -10.03 -0.35
CA THR A 108 -11.11 -9.33 -1.64
C THR A 108 -11.43 -7.84 -1.43
N VAL A 109 -12.31 -7.52 -0.49
CA VAL A 109 -12.64 -6.14 -0.11
C VAL A 109 -11.42 -5.44 0.46
N PHE A 110 -10.67 -6.07 1.36
CA PHE A 110 -9.44 -5.48 1.90
C PHE A 110 -8.37 -5.24 0.85
N PHE A 111 -8.17 -6.18 -0.09
CA PHE A 111 -7.23 -5.98 -1.20
C PHE A 111 -7.63 -4.77 -2.04
N THR A 112 -8.90 -4.70 -2.45
CA THR A 112 -9.42 -3.60 -3.26
C THR A 112 -9.29 -2.27 -2.52
N GLY A 113 -9.68 -2.23 -1.24
CA GLY A 113 -9.56 -1.07 -0.37
C GLY A 113 -8.11 -0.58 -0.25
N SER A 114 -7.15 -1.48 0.02
CA SER A 114 -5.72 -1.17 0.07
C SER A 114 -5.21 -0.59 -1.25
N ILE A 115 -5.55 -1.19 -2.39
CA ILE A 115 -5.08 -0.73 -3.70
C ILE A 115 -5.59 0.69 -3.98
N VAL A 116 -6.90 0.92 -3.80
CA VAL A 116 -7.52 2.22 -4.06
C VAL A 116 -6.93 3.30 -3.16
N THR A 117 -6.84 3.02 -1.85
CA THR A 117 -6.34 4.00 -0.89
C THR A 117 -4.85 4.30 -1.07
N LEU A 118 -4.00 3.31 -1.38
CA LEU A 118 -2.60 3.56 -1.74
C LEU A 118 -2.44 4.36 -3.03
N SER A 119 -3.30 4.11 -4.02
CA SER A 119 -3.29 4.87 -5.27
C SER A 119 -3.67 6.34 -5.05
N ILE A 120 -4.65 6.58 -4.17
CA ILE A 120 -5.03 7.93 -3.73
C ILE A 120 -3.84 8.62 -3.04
N THR A 121 -3.22 7.97 -2.05
CA THR A 121 -2.04 8.49 -1.36
C THR A 121 -0.93 8.84 -2.35
N THR A 122 -0.60 7.91 -3.25
CA THR A 122 0.44 8.11 -4.27
C THR A 122 0.14 9.35 -5.12
N THR A 123 -1.10 9.47 -5.61
CA THR A 123 -1.52 10.57 -6.49
C THR A 123 -1.49 11.90 -5.76
N VAL A 124 -2.07 11.95 -4.55
CA VAL A 124 -2.17 13.18 -3.74
C VAL A 124 -0.79 13.69 -3.36
N VAL A 125 0.10 12.81 -2.87
CA VAL A 125 1.47 13.19 -2.50
C VAL A 125 2.27 13.62 -3.72
N SER A 126 2.24 12.83 -4.81
CA SER A 126 3.04 13.13 -6.01
C SER A 126 2.59 14.42 -6.70
N ALA A 127 1.29 14.55 -6.98
CA ALA A 127 0.75 15.73 -7.64
C ALA A 127 0.81 16.96 -6.74
N GLY A 128 0.55 16.77 -5.43
CA GLY A 128 0.61 17.82 -4.44
C GLY A 128 2.01 18.39 -4.27
N TRP A 129 2.99 17.52 -4.05
CA TRP A 129 4.39 17.93 -3.94
C TRP A 129 4.94 18.49 -5.26
N GLY A 130 4.64 17.83 -6.39
CA GLY A 130 5.06 18.28 -7.71
C GLY A 130 4.56 19.69 -8.05
N LYS A 131 3.30 20.01 -7.72
CA LYS A 131 2.77 21.37 -7.90
C LYS A 131 3.47 22.39 -7.00
N THR A 132 3.70 22.07 -5.73
CA THR A 132 4.46 22.94 -4.81
C THR A 132 5.85 23.23 -5.36
N CYS A 133 6.56 22.21 -5.77
CA CYS A 133 7.89 22.32 -6.39
C CYS A 133 7.91 23.20 -7.63
N PHE A 134 6.94 22.99 -8.52
CA PHE A 134 6.81 23.82 -9.72
C PHE A 134 6.55 25.30 -9.39
N THR A 135 5.73 25.57 -8.36
CA THR A 135 5.46 26.93 -7.90
C THR A 135 6.74 27.63 -7.41
N TYR A 136 7.53 26.98 -6.56
CA TYR A 136 8.80 27.55 -6.07
C TYR A 136 9.80 27.78 -7.21
N PHE A 137 9.98 26.80 -8.10
CA PHE A 137 10.86 26.92 -9.26
C PHE A 137 10.54 28.15 -10.13
N ASN A 138 9.24 28.39 -10.38
CA ASN A 138 8.80 29.52 -11.20
C ASN A 138 9.07 30.88 -10.54
N ILE A 139 9.08 30.93 -9.20
CA ILE A 139 9.34 32.17 -8.45
C ILE A 139 10.83 32.49 -8.48
N THR A 140 11.69 31.52 -8.19
CA THR A 140 13.14 31.69 -8.31
C THR A 140 13.53 32.09 -9.73
N SER A 141 12.88 31.52 -10.75
CA SER A 141 13.13 31.85 -12.15
C SER A 141 12.70 33.28 -12.52
N LYS A 142 11.65 33.81 -11.91
CA LYS A 142 11.14 35.16 -12.19
C LYS A 142 11.86 36.24 -11.38
N HIS A 143 12.30 35.90 -10.17
CA HIS A 143 12.92 36.82 -9.21
C HIS A 143 14.22 36.18 -8.69
N PRO A 144 15.30 36.21 -9.48
CA PRO A 144 16.56 35.53 -9.15
C PRO A 144 17.23 36.07 -7.88
N ASP A 145 16.90 37.28 -7.45
CA ASP A 145 17.38 37.87 -6.19
C ASP A 145 16.67 37.30 -4.95
N THR A 146 15.56 36.58 -5.13
CA THR A 146 14.90 35.79 -4.08
C THR A 146 15.28 34.32 -4.24
N ASP A 147 16.48 33.96 -3.80
CA ASP A 147 16.78 32.55 -3.54
C ASP A 147 15.88 32.10 -2.39
N SER A 148 14.83 31.34 -2.73
CA SER A 148 13.87 30.87 -1.72
C SER A 148 14.47 29.84 -0.78
N GLY A 149 15.69 29.32 -1.05
CA GLY A 149 16.33 28.28 -0.25
C GLY A 149 15.51 26.99 -0.15
N PHE A 150 14.54 26.80 -1.06
CA PHE A 150 13.57 25.72 -1.02
C PHE A 150 14.07 24.54 -1.85
N HIS A 151 14.23 23.40 -1.21
CA HIS A 151 14.74 22.17 -1.83
C HIS A 151 13.62 21.16 -2.07
N CYS A 152 13.42 20.79 -3.33
CA CYS A 152 12.34 19.89 -3.75
C CYS A 152 12.61 18.41 -3.46
N ASP A 153 13.86 18.04 -3.32
CA ASP A 153 14.38 16.67 -3.20
C ASP A 153 15.11 16.44 -1.88
N GLY A 154 15.13 17.43 -0.99
CA GLY A 154 15.92 17.40 0.22
C GLY A 154 15.31 18.16 1.41
N PRO A 155 16.06 18.24 2.52
CA PRO A 155 15.66 18.98 3.70
C PRO A 155 15.61 20.50 3.45
N GLN A 156 14.78 21.20 4.23
CA GLN A 156 14.79 22.66 4.26
C GLN A 156 15.69 23.20 5.36
N TYR A 157 16.38 24.29 5.06
CA TYR A 157 17.18 25.06 6.01
C TYR A 157 16.72 26.51 6.01
N THR A 158 16.86 27.18 7.15
CA THR A 158 16.68 28.64 7.20
C THR A 158 17.85 29.33 6.50
N SER A 159 17.67 30.61 6.15
CA SER A 159 18.71 31.44 5.55
C SER A 159 19.98 31.58 6.42
N SER A 160 19.86 31.30 7.72
CA SER A 160 20.98 31.26 8.69
C SER A 160 21.64 29.89 8.82
N GLY A 161 21.22 28.89 8.02
CA GLY A 161 21.74 27.52 8.05
C GLY A 161 21.19 26.65 9.19
N SER A 162 20.17 27.09 9.92
CA SER A 162 19.51 26.26 10.94
C SER A 162 18.59 25.23 10.27
N GLY A 163 18.58 23.99 10.76
CA GLY A 163 17.77 22.90 10.20
C GLY A 163 18.40 21.52 10.42
N PRO A 164 17.83 20.45 9.83
CA PRO A 164 16.74 20.47 8.86
C PRO A 164 15.34 20.62 9.48
N PHE A 165 14.45 21.33 8.80
CA PHE A 165 13.04 21.47 9.19
C PHE A 165 12.11 20.77 8.17
N PRO A 166 10.99 20.17 8.62
CA PRO A 166 9.96 19.70 7.69
C PRO A 166 9.36 20.90 6.94
N PRO A 167 9.01 20.74 5.65
CA PRO A 167 8.95 19.48 4.91
C PRO A 167 10.28 19.07 4.25
N ASN A 168 10.68 17.81 4.38
CA ASN A 168 11.73 17.21 3.56
C ASN A 168 11.14 16.68 2.25
N GLY A 169 11.56 17.27 1.11
CA GLY A 169 11.05 16.91 -0.20
C GLY A 169 11.40 15.48 -0.63
N GLY A 170 12.61 15.02 -0.29
CA GLY A 170 13.04 13.65 -0.54
C GLY A 170 12.18 12.62 0.21
N GLU A 171 11.70 12.96 1.40
CA GLU A 171 10.80 12.12 2.18
C GLU A 171 9.39 12.05 1.58
N PHE A 172 8.87 13.15 1.02
CA PHE A 172 7.59 13.10 0.28
C PHE A 172 7.69 12.28 -1.00
N ILE A 173 8.79 12.40 -1.75
CA ILE A 173 9.04 11.58 -2.94
C ILE A 173 9.10 10.09 -2.54
N THR A 174 9.87 9.78 -1.50
CA THR A 174 9.99 8.41 -0.97
C THR A 174 8.64 7.89 -0.50
N ALA A 175 7.84 8.71 0.19
CA ALA A 175 6.50 8.33 0.63
C ALA A 175 5.57 7.98 -0.54
N ALA A 176 5.60 8.77 -1.61
CA ALA A 176 4.82 8.49 -2.82
C ALA A 176 5.28 7.20 -3.51
N VAL A 177 6.59 6.99 -3.64
CA VAL A 177 7.17 5.78 -4.24
C VAL A 177 6.81 4.54 -3.43
N CYS A 178 6.93 4.60 -2.10
CA CYS A 178 6.55 3.50 -1.22
C CYS A 178 5.05 3.18 -1.31
N ALA A 179 4.17 4.18 -1.37
CA ALA A 179 2.74 3.95 -1.57
C ALA A 179 2.44 3.29 -2.92
N GLY A 180 3.04 3.79 -4.00
CA GLY A 180 2.84 3.27 -5.35
C GLY A 180 3.38 1.85 -5.50
N PHE A 181 4.58 1.59 -4.99
CA PHE A 181 5.18 0.26 -4.98
C PHE A 181 4.37 -0.72 -4.11
N GLY A 182 3.89 -0.28 -2.95
CA GLY A 182 2.97 -1.06 -2.12
C GLY A 182 1.68 -1.43 -2.87
N ALA A 183 1.09 -0.50 -3.64
CA ALA A 183 -0.08 -0.79 -4.44
C ALA A 183 0.19 -1.88 -5.49
N LEU A 184 1.33 -1.80 -6.20
CA LEU A 184 1.74 -2.81 -7.18
C LEU A 184 1.93 -4.19 -6.55
N LEU A 185 2.61 -4.27 -5.41
CA LEU A 185 2.79 -5.52 -4.68
C LEU A 185 1.45 -6.09 -4.19
N THR A 186 0.53 -5.22 -3.76
CA THR A 186 -0.83 -5.62 -3.36
C THR A 186 -1.59 -6.23 -4.54
N ILE A 187 -1.49 -5.65 -5.74
CA ILE A 187 -2.09 -6.17 -6.97
C ILE A 187 -1.51 -7.55 -7.33
N LEU A 188 -0.19 -7.71 -7.26
CA LEU A 188 0.47 -9.00 -7.50
C LEU A 188 0.01 -10.06 -6.50
N THR A 189 -0.10 -9.69 -5.22
CA THR A 189 -0.60 -10.58 -4.17
C THR A 189 -2.06 -11.00 -4.42
N LEU A 190 -2.93 -10.05 -4.78
CA LEU A 190 -4.31 -10.33 -5.16
C LEU A 190 -4.38 -11.30 -6.35
N SER A 191 -3.50 -11.13 -7.34
CA SER A 191 -3.41 -12.02 -8.50
C SER A 191 -3.05 -13.45 -8.08
N PHE A 192 -2.06 -13.63 -7.20
CA PHE A 192 -1.72 -14.94 -6.65
C PHE A 192 -2.86 -15.55 -5.84
N PHE A 193 -3.56 -14.73 -5.04
CA PHE A 193 -4.71 -15.16 -4.27
C PHE A 193 -5.84 -15.70 -5.18
N ILE A 194 -6.16 -14.99 -6.27
CA ILE A 194 -7.16 -15.43 -7.25
C ILE A 194 -6.75 -16.75 -7.91
N VAL A 195 -5.48 -16.88 -8.33
CA VAL A 195 -4.95 -18.12 -8.92
C VAL A 195 -5.06 -19.29 -7.92
N LYS A 196 -4.67 -19.07 -6.66
CA LYS A 196 -4.79 -20.07 -5.57
C LYS A 196 -6.23 -20.53 -5.40
N GLN A 197 -7.20 -19.61 -5.41
CA GLN A 197 -8.62 -19.95 -5.31
C GLN A 197 -9.11 -20.78 -6.49
N ARG A 198 -8.74 -20.40 -7.72
CA ARG A 198 -9.15 -21.11 -8.94
C ARG A 198 -8.62 -22.54 -8.96
N ILE A 199 -7.34 -22.75 -8.63
CA ILE A 199 -6.74 -24.10 -8.52
C ILE A 199 -7.51 -24.95 -7.49
N ASN A 200 -7.89 -24.36 -6.36
CA ASN A 200 -8.62 -25.09 -5.31
C ASN A 200 -10.03 -25.50 -5.76
N ILE A 201 -10.68 -24.74 -6.64
CA ILE A 201 -11.98 -25.07 -7.22
C ILE A 201 -11.84 -26.21 -8.24
N TYR A 202 -10.86 -26.17 -9.15
CA TYR A 202 -10.71 -27.20 -10.20
C TYR A 202 -10.18 -28.55 -9.70
N VAL A 203 -9.39 -28.58 -8.63
CA VAL A 203 -8.83 -29.84 -8.07
C VAL A 203 -9.82 -30.55 -7.13
N ARG A 204 -10.80 -29.84 -6.56
CA ARG A 204 -11.82 -30.42 -5.68
C ARG A 204 -12.75 -31.44 -6.36
N PRO A 205 -13.25 -31.26 -7.60
CA PRO A 205 -14.14 -32.25 -8.23
C PRO A 205 -13.46 -33.58 -8.57
N GLN A 206 -12.12 -33.62 -8.75
CA GLN A 206 -11.43 -34.88 -9.08
C GLN A 206 -11.19 -35.83 -7.89
N ASN A 207 -11.33 -35.38 -6.64
CA ASN A 207 -11.17 -36.27 -5.47
C ASN A 207 -12.49 -36.86 -4.98
N LEU A 208 -13.65 -36.32 -5.36
CA LEU A 208 -14.94 -36.94 -5.04
C LEU A 208 -15.28 -38.09 -5.99
N ASN A 209 -14.95 -37.98 -7.28
CA ASN A 209 -15.28 -39.05 -8.24
C ASN A 209 -14.41 -40.32 -8.14
N VAL A 210 -13.33 -40.33 -7.35
CA VAL A 210 -12.44 -41.50 -7.24
C VAL A 210 -12.73 -42.33 -5.99
N GLN A 211 -13.58 -41.85 -5.07
CA GLN A 211 -13.96 -42.61 -3.87
C GLN A 211 -15.29 -43.38 -3.99
N ASP A 212 -16.05 -43.21 -5.08
CA ASP A 212 -17.34 -43.90 -5.29
C ASP A 212 -17.26 -45.11 -6.26
N GLU A 213 -16.08 -45.50 -6.73
CA GLU A 213 -15.88 -46.67 -7.59
C GLU A 213 -15.08 -47.78 -6.88
N PHE A 214 -15.63 -48.37 -5.82
CA PHE A 214 -15.33 -49.75 -5.41
C PHE A 214 -16.50 -50.35 -4.62
N PRO A 215 -17.50 -50.96 -5.28
CA PRO A 215 -18.33 -51.96 -4.64
C PRO A 215 -17.55 -53.29 -4.66
N MET A 216 -16.79 -53.60 -3.61
CA MET A 216 -16.47 -55.00 -3.33
C MET A 216 -17.61 -55.55 -2.50
N THR A 217 -18.54 -56.18 -3.21
CA THR A 217 -19.64 -56.98 -2.68
C THR A 217 -19.12 -57.96 -1.62
N SER A 218 -19.68 -57.84 -0.42
CA SER A 218 -19.80 -58.94 0.53
C SER A 218 -20.52 -60.10 -0.14
N ASN A 219 -19.95 -61.30 -0.11
CA ASN A 219 -20.73 -62.53 -0.10
C ASN A 219 -20.04 -63.48 0.87
N GLU A 220 -20.69 -63.65 2.02
CA GLU A 220 -20.54 -64.82 2.88
C GLU A 220 -21.14 -66.03 2.17
N PHE A 221 -20.36 -67.11 2.03
CA PHE A 221 -20.74 -68.47 2.42
C PHE A 221 -19.48 -69.34 2.51
#